data_AF-A0A8X7E4U2-F1
#
_entry.id   AF-A0A8X7E4U2-F1
#
_cell.length_a   1.000
_cell.length_b   1.000
_cell.length_c   1.000
_cell.angle_alpha   90.00
_cell.angle_beta   90.00
_cell.angle_gamma   90.00
#
_symmetry.space_group_name_H-M   'P 1'
#
loop_
_entity.id
_entity.type
_entity.pdbx_description
1 polymer ?
#
loop_
_entity_poly.entity_id
_entity_poly.type
_entity_poly.pdbx_seq_one_letter_code
_entity_poly.pdbx_strand_id
1 'polypeptide(L)'
;MCRLLGMVFDEERGPKYVLDGDPSLELLSRVKWRYGSREIGPQDDGWGMAWIEDGVVRLFRTTTPLHESHCAREIVSQTRSRAYLFHLRKVSKEFSFTKSILNTQPFADCRMAFAHNGTVKGLVAAGRRSGKSDSRMLYELLQDFVDPEEGLREVVRRFGTSSTSLNSIVLTEEGLYVLNFFAEGANADYYTMYLKRDEGAVFVASQPMDGAGWSPIGNGRLVRIGLDLKVVFEDVLS
;
A
#
# COMPACT_ATOMS: atom_id res chain seq x y z
N MET A 1 8.09 4.90 -8.28
CA MET A 1 7.10 4.87 -7.20
C MET A 1 6.21 3.67 -7.40
N CYS A 2 6.06 2.83 -6.40
CA CYS A 2 4.93 1.91 -6.33
C CYS A 2 3.67 2.70 -5.92
N ARG A 3 2.48 2.24 -6.31
CA ARG A 3 1.23 2.83 -5.83
C ARG A 3 0.63 1.97 -4.75
N LEU A 4 0.29 2.63 -3.65
CA LEU A 4 -0.53 2.06 -2.57
C LEU A 4 -1.94 2.63 -2.68
N LEU A 5 -2.94 1.79 -2.49
CA LEU A 5 -4.35 2.16 -2.40
C LEU A 5 -5.04 1.26 -1.35
N GLY A 6 -5.61 1.87 -0.33
CA GLY A 6 -6.43 1.22 0.69
C GLY A 6 -7.85 1.77 0.67
N MET A 7 -8.82 0.91 0.95
CA MET A 7 -10.24 1.27 0.97
C MET A 7 -10.93 0.62 2.16
N VAL A 8 -11.84 1.34 2.79
CA VAL A 8 -12.78 0.80 3.76
C VAL A 8 -14.19 1.29 3.41
N PHE A 9 -15.17 0.40 3.51
CA PHE A 9 -16.58 0.61 3.19
C PHE A 9 -17.45 0.23 4.39
N ASP A 10 -18.58 0.91 4.55
CA ASP A 10 -19.58 0.58 5.56
C ASP A 10 -20.25 -0.78 5.30
N GLU A 11 -20.42 -1.15 4.04
CA GLU A 11 -20.95 -2.43 3.56
C GLU A 11 -20.03 -3.08 2.51
N GLU A 12 -20.30 -4.32 2.11
CA GLU A 12 -19.52 -4.99 1.07
C GLU A 12 -19.73 -4.33 -0.29
N ARG A 13 -18.65 -3.78 -0.86
CA ARG A 13 -18.67 -3.11 -2.17
C ARG A 13 -17.56 -3.67 -3.04
N GLY A 14 -17.63 -3.40 -4.34
CA GLY A 14 -16.51 -3.66 -5.25
C GLY A 14 -15.43 -2.58 -5.07
N PRO A 15 -14.16 -2.89 -5.39
CA PRO A 15 -13.05 -1.95 -5.15
C PRO A 15 -13.03 -0.82 -6.20
N LYS A 16 -13.37 0.40 -5.77
CA LYS A 16 -13.36 1.63 -6.57
C LYS A 16 -11.94 2.06 -6.97
N TYR A 17 -11.79 2.71 -8.12
CA TYR A 17 -10.51 3.21 -8.67
C TYR A 17 -9.57 2.13 -9.22
N VAL A 18 -9.98 0.86 -9.26
CA VAL A 18 -9.10 -0.22 -9.73
C VAL A 18 -9.25 -0.42 -11.23
N LEU A 19 -10.47 -0.74 -11.67
CA LEU A 19 -10.84 -0.89 -13.08
C LEU A 19 -11.67 0.30 -13.56
N ASP A 20 -12.31 1.00 -12.63
CA ASP A 20 -13.12 2.19 -12.80
C ASP A 20 -12.36 3.44 -12.30
N GLY A 21 -12.87 4.63 -12.63
CA GLY A 21 -12.26 5.91 -12.23
C GLY A 21 -11.32 6.54 -13.26
N ASP A 22 -11.00 7.81 -13.04
CA ASP A 22 -10.10 8.59 -13.88
C ASP A 22 -9.10 9.40 -13.01
N PRO A 23 -7.87 8.89 -12.82
CA PRO A 23 -7.34 7.64 -13.37
C PRO A 23 -7.71 6.38 -12.54
N SER A 24 -7.83 5.24 -13.21
CA SER A 24 -7.88 3.90 -12.57
C SER A 24 -6.48 3.30 -12.37
N LEU A 25 -6.32 2.36 -11.43
CA LEU A 25 -5.07 1.60 -11.28
C LEU A 25 -4.71 0.82 -12.56
N GLU A 26 -5.71 0.27 -13.26
CA GLU A 26 -5.51 -0.38 -14.57
C GLU A 26 -4.84 0.59 -15.56
N LEU A 27 -5.37 1.81 -15.69
CA LEU A 27 -4.77 2.84 -16.54
C LEU A 27 -3.35 3.18 -16.09
N LEU A 28 -3.14 3.42 -14.79
CA LEU A 28 -1.84 3.78 -14.21
C LEU A 28 -0.79 2.67 -14.35
N SER A 29 -1.20 1.42 -14.55
CA SER A 29 -0.30 0.31 -14.84
C SER A 29 0.23 0.33 -16.28
N ARG A 30 -0.46 1.01 -17.21
CA ARG A 30 -0.13 1.07 -18.65
C ARG A 30 0.52 2.38 -19.07
N VAL A 31 0.18 3.50 -18.45
CA VAL A 31 0.56 4.83 -18.94
C VAL A 31 1.57 5.52 -18.02
N LYS A 32 2.31 6.47 -18.60
CA LYS A 32 2.97 7.50 -17.81
C LYS A 32 1.90 8.44 -17.27
N TRP A 33 1.99 8.78 -16.00
CA TRP A 33 1.03 9.67 -15.35
C TRP A 33 1.74 10.85 -14.71
N ARG A 34 1.21 12.05 -14.90
CA ARG A 34 1.73 13.26 -14.27
C ARG A 34 0.93 13.58 -13.01
N TYR A 35 1.60 13.69 -11.88
CA TYR A 35 1.03 14.19 -10.64
C TYR A 35 1.98 15.18 -9.99
N GLY A 36 1.47 16.37 -9.67
CA GLY A 36 2.28 17.52 -9.26
C GLY A 36 3.36 17.85 -10.29
N SER A 37 4.60 18.01 -9.83
CA SER A 37 5.76 18.34 -10.67
C SER A 37 6.32 17.14 -11.46
N ARG A 38 5.78 15.92 -11.27
CA ARG A 38 6.45 14.67 -11.68
C ARG A 38 5.66 13.85 -12.66
N GLU A 39 6.39 13.20 -13.56
CA GLU A 39 5.91 12.15 -14.44
C GLU A 39 6.36 10.79 -13.90
N ILE A 40 5.40 9.95 -13.52
CA ILE A 40 5.62 8.59 -13.04
C ILE A 40 5.32 7.66 -14.22
N GLY A 41 6.32 6.92 -14.68
CA GLY A 41 6.09 5.95 -15.75
C GLY A 41 5.19 4.77 -15.32
N PRO A 42 4.81 3.89 -16.26
CA PRO A 42 3.94 2.73 -16.01
C PRO A 42 4.42 1.85 -14.84
N GLN A 43 3.48 1.14 -14.23
CA GLN A 43 3.72 0.22 -13.10
C GLN A 43 3.34 -1.19 -13.52
N ASP A 44 4.27 -1.81 -14.25
CA ASP A 44 4.11 -3.05 -15.02
C ASP A 44 5.00 -4.19 -14.50
N ASP A 45 5.51 -4.08 -13.26
CA ASP A 45 6.33 -5.13 -12.63
C ASP A 45 5.51 -6.11 -11.77
N GLY A 46 4.19 -6.04 -11.87
CA GLY A 46 3.25 -6.86 -11.12
C GLY A 46 2.38 -6.05 -10.16
N TRP A 47 1.40 -6.73 -9.57
CA TRP A 47 0.44 -6.13 -8.64
C TRP A 47 -0.13 -7.17 -7.68
N GLY A 48 -0.83 -6.67 -6.67
CA GLY A 48 -1.60 -7.51 -5.77
C GLY A 48 -2.76 -6.77 -5.11
N MET A 49 -3.69 -7.57 -4.60
CA MET A 49 -4.87 -7.18 -3.85
C MET A 49 -5.00 -8.09 -2.63
N ALA A 50 -5.25 -7.49 -1.47
CA ALA A 50 -5.74 -8.18 -0.29
C ALA A 50 -7.11 -7.61 0.11
N TRP A 51 -7.97 -8.45 0.66
CA TRP A 51 -9.31 -8.08 1.12
C TRP A 51 -9.73 -8.94 2.31
N ILE A 52 -10.78 -8.52 3.01
CA ILE A 52 -11.38 -9.31 4.10
C ILE A 52 -12.51 -10.18 3.53
N GLU A 53 -12.52 -11.46 3.88
CA GLU A 53 -13.59 -12.40 3.55
C GLU A 53 -13.73 -13.37 4.73
N ASP A 54 -14.95 -13.55 5.24
CA ASP A 54 -15.24 -14.42 6.39
C ASP A 54 -14.33 -14.19 7.61
N GLY A 55 -14.00 -12.91 7.88
CA GLY A 55 -13.15 -12.51 9.00
C GLY A 55 -11.65 -12.78 8.82
N VAL A 56 -11.22 -13.25 7.65
CA VAL A 56 -9.79 -13.48 7.37
C VAL A 56 -9.31 -12.66 6.18
N VAL A 57 -8.00 -12.41 6.15
CA VAL A 57 -7.35 -11.74 5.03
C VAL A 57 -7.11 -12.74 3.89
N ARG A 58 -7.60 -12.38 2.70
CA ARG A 58 -7.34 -13.07 1.43
C ARG A 58 -6.34 -12.30 0.59
N LEU A 59 -5.70 -12.98 -0.36
CA LEU A 59 -4.64 -12.41 -1.17
C LEU A 59 -4.68 -12.93 -2.61
N PHE A 60 -4.55 -12.00 -3.56
CA PHE A 60 -4.20 -12.28 -4.94
C PHE A 60 -2.96 -11.46 -5.33
N ARG A 61 -2.03 -12.09 -6.06
CA ARG A 61 -0.84 -11.42 -6.60
C ARG A 61 -0.43 -12.03 -7.93
N THR A 62 0.15 -11.21 -8.80
CA THR A 62 0.80 -11.69 -10.02
C THR A 62 1.94 -10.76 -10.43
N THR A 63 2.90 -11.30 -11.16
CA THR A 63 3.94 -10.51 -11.84
C THR A 63 3.49 -9.96 -13.18
N THR A 64 2.35 -10.43 -13.71
CA THR A 64 1.73 -9.87 -14.93
C THR A 64 1.19 -8.47 -14.62
N PRO A 65 1.44 -7.46 -15.45
CA PRO A 65 0.85 -6.13 -15.28
C PRO A 65 -0.67 -6.18 -15.14
N LEU A 66 -1.25 -5.25 -14.36
CA LEU A 66 -2.70 -5.21 -14.14
C LEU A 66 -3.48 -5.11 -15.46
N HIS A 67 -3.05 -4.23 -16.37
CA HIS A 67 -3.68 -4.05 -17.70
C HIS A 67 -3.52 -5.23 -18.67
N GLU A 68 -2.64 -6.20 -18.40
CA GLU A 68 -2.43 -7.39 -19.23
C GLU A 68 -3.00 -8.67 -18.59
N SER A 69 -3.41 -8.61 -17.33
CA SER A 69 -3.80 -9.79 -16.57
C SER A 69 -5.25 -10.17 -16.88
N HIS A 70 -5.42 -11.23 -17.69
CA HIS A 70 -6.73 -11.73 -18.10
C HIS A 70 -7.66 -12.07 -16.91
N CYS A 71 -7.10 -12.63 -15.83
CA CYS A 71 -7.87 -12.96 -14.62
C CYS A 71 -8.06 -11.77 -13.66
N ALA A 72 -7.26 -10.70 -13.77
CA ALA A 72 -7.34 -9.56 -12.85
C ALA A 72 -8.71 -8.92 -12.88
N ARG A 73 -9.20 -8.64 -14.10
CA ARG A 73 -10.49 -7.98 -14.29
C ARG A 73 -11.63 -8.78 -13.68
N GLU A 74 -11.61 -10.10 -13.90
CA GLU A 74 -12.58 -11.03 -13.34
C GLU A 74 -12.55 -11.00 -11.82
N ILE A 75 -11.39 -11.26 -11.21
CA ILE A 75 -11.21 -11.28 -9.75
C ILE A 75 -11.66 -9.95 -9.13
N VAL A 76 -11.14 -8.82 -9.62
CA VAL A 76 -11.46 -7.50 -9.09
C VAL A 76 -12.95 -7.17 -9.23
N SER A 77 -13.60 -7.57 -10.32
CA SER A 77 -15.03 -7.31 -10.53
C SER A 77 -15.96 -8.18 -9.67
N GLN A 78 -15.53 -9.39 -9.31
CA GLN A 78 -16.31 -10.36 -8.56
C GLN A 78 -16.10 -10.22 -7.04
N THR A 79 -14.93 -9.74 -6.60
CA THR A 79 -14.64 -9.57 -5.17
C THR A 79 -15.45 -8.42 -4.58
N ARG A 80 -16.24 -8.74 -3.56
CA ARG A 80 -16.93 -7.78 -2.69
C ARG A 80 -16.39 -7.92 -1.27
N SER A 81 -16.09 -6.79 -0.64
CA SER A 81 -15.52 -6.74 0.71
C SER A 81 -15.73 -5.36 1.32
N ARG A 82 -15.60 -5.28 2.64
CA ARG A 82 -15.62 -4.02 3.38
C ARG A 82 -14.25 -3.35 3.42
N ALA A 83 -13.16 -4.05 3.15
CA ALA A 83 -11.84 -3.43 3.13
C ALA A 83 -10.88 -4.08 2.14
N TYR A 84 -10.03 -3.24 1.55
CA TYR A 84 -9.09 -3.63 0.51
C TYR A 84 -7.73 -2.98 0.71
N LEU A 85 -6.70 -3.69 0.27
CA LEU A 85 -5.34 -3.18 0.09
C LEU A 85 -4.80 -3.59 -1.28
N PHE A 86 -4.46 -2.61 -2.11
CA PHE A 86 -3.83 -2.79 -3.41
C PHE A 86 -2.42 -2.23 -3.44
N HIS A 87 -1.56 -2.91 -4.21
CA HIS A 87 -0.22 -2.43 -4.50
C HIS A 87 0.13 -2.65 -5.99
N LEU A 88 0.39 -1.58 -6.73
CA LEU A 88 1.04 -1.66 -8.04
C LEU A 88 2.54 -1.53 -7.88
N ARG A 89 3.28 -2.50 -8.43
CA ARG A 89 4.72 -2.57 -8.28
C ARG A 89 5.44 -1.84 -9.41
N LYS A 90 6.46 -1.09 -9.02
CA LYS A 90 7.48 -0.55 -9.93
C LYS A 90 8.86 -0.79 -9.34
N VAL A 91 9.60 -1.71 -9.93
CA VAL A 91 10.96 -2.07 -9.50
C VAL A 91 11.94 -1.09 -10.15
N SER A 92 12.84 -0.50 -9.37
CA SER A 92 13.93 0.28 -9.96
C SER A 92 14.91 -0.67 -10.65
N LYS A 93 15.59 -0.21 -11.70
CA LYS A 93 16.53 -1.06 -12.47
C LYS A 93 17.59 -1.74 -11.59
N GLU A 94 18.03 -1.06 -10.54
CA GLU A 94 19.01 -1.54 -9.55
C GLU A 94 18.51 -2.72 -8.71
N PHE A 95 17.19 -2.91 -8.60
CA PHE A 95 16.53 -3.98 -7.85
C PHE A 95 15.85 -5.02 -8.75
N SER A 96 16.19 -5.07 -10.04
CA SER A 96 15.60 -6.02 -11.01
C SER A 96 15.68 -7.48 -10.55
N PHE A 97 16.73 -7.86 -9.80
CA PHE A 97 16.88 -9.19 -9.19
C PHE A 97 15.73 -9.56 -8.24
N THR A 98 14.96 -8.59 -7.74
CA THR A 98 13.79 -8.82 -6.90
C THR A 98 12.51 -9.05 -7.70
N LYS A 99 12.51 -8.94 -9.03
CA LYS A 99 11.32 -9.15 -9.87
C LYS A 99 10.89 -10.62 -9.84
N SER A 100 10.03 -10.92 -8.88
CA SER A 100 9.51 -12.24 -8.55
C SER A 100 8.21 -12.09 -7.77
N ILE A 101 7.33 -13.08 -7.89
CA ILE A 101 6.10 -13.18 -7.11
C ILE A 101 6.38 -13.14 -5.60
N LEU A 102 7.52 -13.67 -5.15
CA LEU A 102 7.93 -13.68 -3.74
C LEU A 102 8.15 -12.28 -3.15
N ASN A 103 8.44 -11.30 -4.00
CA ASN A 103 8.65 -9.90 -3.62
C ASN A 103 7.53 -8.98 -4.15
N THR A 104 6.45 -9.55 -4.69
CA THR A 104 5.28 -8.80 -5.12
C THR A 104 4.38 -8.58 -3.92
N GLN A 105 3.96 -7.34 -3.70
CA GLN A 105 3.13 -6.94 -2.57
C GLN A 105 1.64 -6.91 -2.96
N PRO A 106 0.70 -6.96 -2.00
CA PRO A 106 0.89 -7.06 -0.54
C PRO A 106 1.49 -8.40 -0.07
N PHE A 107 2.18 -8.41 1.06
CA PHE A 107 2.52 -9.66 1.78
C PHE A 107 1.40 -9.95 2.78
N ALA A 108 0.98 -11.20 2.93
CA ALA A 108 -0.12 -11.52 3.84
C ALA A 108 -0.06 -12.93 4.43
N ASP A 109 -0.78 -13.10 5.52
CA ASP A 109 -1.27 -14.34 6.11
C ASP A 109 -2.77 -14.20 6.40
N CYS A 110 -3.37 -15.07 7.22
CA CYS A 110 -4.79 -14.99 7.54
C CYS A 110 -5.17 -13.80 8.44
N ARG A 111 -4.22 -13.23 9.19
CA ARG A 111 -4.46 -12.14 10.14
C ARG A 111 -4.31 -10.77 9.50
N MET A 112 -3.29 -10.61 8.64
CA MET A 112 -2.96 -9.30 8.10
C MET A 112 -2.40 -9.35 6.68
N ALA A 113 -2.56 -8.24 5.95
CA ALA A 113 -1.78 -7.94 4.75
C ALA A 113 -1.00 -6.63 4.95
N PHE A 114 0.16 -6.52 4.30
CA PHE A 114 1.07 -5.39 4.39
C PHE A 114 1.60 -4.99 3.02
N ALA A 115 1.58 -3.68 2.76
CA ALA A 115 2.25 -3.08 1.62
C ALA A 115 3.04 -1.85 2.06
N HIS A 116 4.19 -1.62 1.41
CA HIS A 116 5.20 -0.63 1.76
C HIS A 116 5.74 0.05 0.50
N ASN A 117 5.88 1.38 0.58
CA ASN A 117 6.50 2.22 -0.43
C ASN A 117 7.64 3.04 0.20
N GLY A 118 8.86 2.61 -0.06
CA GLY A 118 10.05 3.18 0.53
C GLY A 118 11.27 2.30 0.29
N THR A 119 12.36 2.63 0.96
CA THR A 119 13.59 1.83 0.93
C THR A 119 14.27 1.90 2.28
N VAL A 120 14.60 0.75 2.87
CA VAL A 120 15.34 0.67 4.14
C VAL A 120 16.75 0.17 3.87
N LYS A 121 17.74 1.07 3.96
CA LYS A 121 19.11 0.82 3.48
C LYS A 121 19.75 -0.42 4.13
N GLY A 122 19.59 -0.57 5.44
CA GLY A 122 20.14 -1.71 6.19
C GLY A 122 19.52 -3.05 5.79
N LEU A 123 18.21 -3.07 5.51
CA LEU A 123 17.50 -4.28 5.10
C LEU A 123 17.82 -4.66 3.66
N VAL A 124 17.98 -3.69 2.74
CA VAL A 124 18.38 -3.97 1.35
C VAL A 124 19.67 -4.82 1.29
N ALA A 125 20.66 -4.50 2.12
CA ALA A 125 21.92 -5.25 2.16
C ALA A 125 21.72 -6.70 2.66
N ALA A 126 20.89 -6.89 3.69
CA ALA A 126 20.54 -8.22 4.18
C ALA A 126 19.75 -9.02 3.13
N GLY A 127 18.81 -8.36 2.45
CA GLY A 127 17.92 -8.94 1.45
C GLY A 127 18.62 -9.46 0.21
N ARG A 128 19.70 -8.78 -0.23
CA ARG A 128 20.54 -9.27 -1.34
C ARG A 128 21.12 -10.66 -1.08
N ARG A 129 21.40 -11.01 0.19
CA ARG A 129 21.93 -12.32 0.56
C ARG A 129 20.85 -13.41 0.65
N SER A 130 19.62 -13.03 1.01
CA SER A 130 18.51 -13.97 1.23
C SER A 130 17.49 -14.04 0.08
N GLY A 131 17.62 -13.18 -0.94
CA GLY A 131 16.66 -13.04 -2.03
C GLY A 131 15.38 -12.27 -1.67
N LYS A 132 15.30 -11.70 -0.46
CA LYS A 132 14.14 -10.97 0.04
C LYS A 132 14.27 -9.46 -0.23
N SER A 133 13.15 -8.81 -0.55
CA SER A 133 13.06 -7.35 -0.50
C SER A 133 13.09 -6.83 0.93
N ASP A 134 13.52 -5.59 1.12
CA ASP A 134 13.39 -4.88 2.40
C ASP A 134 11.95 -4.85 2.92
N SER A 135 10.99 -4.64 2.01
CA SER A 135 9.56 -4.65 2.30
C SER A 135 9.08 -6.01 2.82
N ARG A 136 9.64 -7.12 2.31
CA ARG A 136 9.34 -8.47 2.83
C ARG A 136 9.89 -8.66 4.25
N MET A 137 11.08 -8.14 4.53
CA MET A 137 11.67 -8.21 5.87
C MET A 137 10.92 -7.32 6.88
N LEU A 138 10.41 -6.16 6.46
CA LEU A 138 9.52 -5.35 7.30
C LEU A 138 8.22 -6.12 7.64
N TYR A 139 7.62 -6.78 6.66
CA TYR A 139 6.46 -7.64 6.91
C TYR A 139 6.77 -8.75 7.93
N GLU A 140 7.90 -9.44 7.76
CA GLU A 140 8.31 -10.51 8.69
C GLU A 140 8.52 -9.99 10.13
N LEU A 141 9.05 -8.77 10.29
CA LEU A 141 9.14 -8.12 11.60
C LEU A 141 7.75 -7.83 12.18
N LEU A 142 6.80 -7.37 11.36
CA LEU A 142 5.45 -7.05 11.83
C LEU A 142 4.68 -8.28 12.32
N GLN A 143 5.02 -9.47 11.85
CA GLN A 143 4.39 -10.72 12.32
C GLN A 143 4.70 -11.05 13.80
N ASP A 144 5.73 -10.43 14.37
CA ASP A 144 6.05 -10.56 15.79
C ASP A 144 5.10 -9.77 16.70
N PHE A 145 4.23 -8.92 16.12
CA PHE A 145 3.32 -8.05 16.84
C PHE A 145 1.86 -8.51 16.72
N VAL A 146 1.14 -8.46 17.84
CA VAL A 146 -0.31 -8.69 17.84
C VAL A 146 -1.03 -7.44 17.35
N ASP A 147 -0.67 -6.29 17.91
CA ASP A 147 -1.18 -4.98 17.51
C ASP A 147 -0.36 -4.41 16.33
N PRO A 148 -0.98 -4.18 15.15
CA PRO A 148 -0.30 -3.56 14.02
C PRO A 148 0.28 -2.19 14.33
N GLU A 149 -0.35 -1.41 15.21
CA GLU A 149 0.12 -0.09 15.58
C GLU A 149 1.46 -0.17 16.32
N GLU A 150 1.57 -1.05 17.31
CA GLU A 150 2.83 -1.30 18.03
C GLU A 150 3.94 -1.71 17.05
N GLY A 151 3.64 -2.62 16.13
CA GLY A 151 4.58 -3.06 15.11
C GLY A 151 5.04 -1.92 14.18
N LEU A 152 4.11 -1.07 13.73
CA LEU A 152 4.44 0.08 12.87
C LEU A 152 5.28 1.13 13.61
N ARG A 153 4.98 1.40 14.88
CA ARG A 153 5.81 2.27 15.73
C ARG A 153 7.21 1.70 15.90
N GLU A 154 7.34 0.40 16.11
CA GLU A 154 8.64 -0.27 16.19
C GLU A 154 9.43 -0.17 14.88
N VAL A 155 8.77 -0.32 13.73
CA VAL A 155 9.38 -0.14 12.40
C VAL A 155 9.95 1.29 12.27
N VAL A 156 9.19 2.31 12.65
CA VAL A 156 9.68 3.70 12.64
C VAL A 156 10.84 3.88 13.60
N ARG A 157 10.74 3.37 14.84
CA ARG A 157 11.81 3.49 15.84
C ARG A 157 13.12 2.85 15.36
N ARG A 158 13.06 1.69 14.70
CA ARG A 158 14.25 0.98 14.19
C ARG A 158 14.82 1.58 12.93
N PHE A 159 13.96 2.02 12.01
CA PHE A 159 14.37 2.28 10.62
C PHE A 159 14.10 3.72 10.14
N GLY A 160 13.50 4.58 10.97
CA GLY A 160 13.12 5.95 10.58
C GLY A 160 14.29 6.77 10.03
N THR A 161 15.47 6.68 10.65
CA THR A 161 16.68 7.42 10.23
C THR A 161 17.47 6.73 9.12
N SER A 162 17.17 5.46 8.81
CA SER A 162 17.89 4.65 7.81
C SER A 162 17.02 4.27 6.60
N SER A 163 15.90 4.95 6.43
CA SER A 163 14.94 4.76 5.35
C SER A 163 14.80 6.01 4.48
N THR A 164 14.31 5.85 3.25
CA THR A 164 13.80 6.98 2.45
C THR A 164 12.37 7.34 2.85
N SER A 165 11.57 6.30 3.08
CA SER A 165 10.18 6.30 3.49
C SER A 165 9.87 4.96 4.14
N LEU A 166 8.88 4.98 5.03
CA LEU A 166 8.26 3.81 5.64
C LEU A 166 6.75 3.80 5.37
N ASN A 167 6.28 4.57 4.38
CA ASN A 167 4.87 4.58 4.00
C ASN A 167 4.35 3.18 3.82
N SER A 168 3.33 2.83 4.60
CA SER A 168 2.82 1.48 4.63
C SER A 168 1.31 1.48 4.86
N ILE A 169 0.65 0.45 4.37
CA ILE A 169 -0.73 0.12 4.72
C ILE A 169 -0.74 -1.31 5.23
N VAL A 170 -1.31 -1.50 6.41
CA VAL A 170 -1.67 -2.80 6.95
C VAL A 170 -3.19 -2.95 6.85
N LEU A 171 -3.65 -4.08 6.35
CA LEU A 171 -5.05 -4.51 6.40
C LEU A 171 -5.17 -5.63 7.44
N THR A 172 -6.16 -5.54 8.32
CA THR A 172 -6.56 -6.60 9.26
C THR A 172 -8.07 -6.82 9.19
N GLU A 173 -8.62 -7.75 9.98
CA GLU A 173 -10.06 -7.92 10.13
C GLU A 173 -10.79 -6.67 10.67
N GLU A 174 -10.07 -5.75 11.33
CA GLU A 174 -10.63 -4.54 11.93
C GLU A 174 -10.65 -3.33 10.97
N GLY A 175 -9.93 -3.40 9.86
CA GLY A 175 -9.80 -2.32 8.89
C GLY A 175 -8.34 -2.05 8.50
N LEU A 176 -7.98 -0.77 8.37
CA LEU A 176 -6.65 -0.34 7.91
C LEU A 176 -5.85 0.41 8.96
N TYR A 177 -4.54 0.18 8.96
CA TYR A 177 -3.54 1.01 9.63
C TYR A 177 -2.60 1.59 8.58
N VAL A 178 -2.46 2.91 8.55
CA VAL A 178 -1.77 3.63 7.49
C VAL A 178 -0.67 4.46 8.11
N LEU A 179 0.57 4.16 7.75
CA LEU A 179 1.74 4.92 8.14
C LEU A 179 2.10 5.87 6.99
N ASN A 180 2.16 7.17 7.26
CA ASN A 180 2.81 8.14 6.37
C ASN A 180 4.07 8.67 7.06
N PHE A 181 5.24 8.12 6.69
CA PHE A 181 6.52 8.49 7.27
C PHE A 181 7.60 8.51 6.19
N PHE A 182 8.31 9.63 6.07
CA PHE A 182 9.47 9.77 5.21
C PHE A 182 10.54 10.64 5.84
N ALA A 183 11.79 10.34 5.52
CA ALA A 183 12.96 10.97 6.13
C ALA A 183 13.03 12.47 5.80
N GLU A 184 13.70 13.22 6.67
CA GLU A 184 13.99 14.63 6.41
C GLU A 184 14.77 14.80 5.10
N GLY A 185 14.38 15.79 4.29
CA GLY A 185 14.94 16.01 2.95
C GLY A 185 14.47 15.01 1.88
N ALA A 186 13.65 14.00 2.24
CA ALA A 186 12.97 13.18 1.25
C ALA A 186 11.95 14.02 0.46
N ASN A 187 11.65 13.59 -0.75
CA ASN A 187 10.73 14.33 -1.60
C ASN A 187 9.28 14.17 -1.15
N ALA A 188 8.73 15.21 -0.52
CA ALA A 188 7.35 15.21 -0.02
C ALA A 188 6.32 14.93 -1.13
N ASP A 189 6.48 15.49 -2.34
CA ASP A 189 5.55 15.24 -3.48
C ASP A 189 5.43 13.74 -3.83
N TYR A 190 6.48 12.96 -3.52
CA TYR A 190 6.56 11.54 -3.83
C TYR A 190 6.10 10.63 -2.69
N TYR A 191 6.33 11.05 -1.44
CA TYR A 191 6.02 10.23 -0.27
C TYR A 191 4.80 10.72 0.52
N THR A 192 4.09 11.76 0.08
CA THR A 192 2.82 12.12 0.73
C THR A 192 1.77 11.05 0.43
N MET A 193 1.14 10.53 1.48
CA MET A 193 -0.09 9.73 1.37
C MET A 193 -1.29 10.66 1.54
N TYR A 194 -2.39 10.32 0.88
CA TYR A 194 -3.61 11.11 0.87
C TYR A 194 -4.77 10.27 1.40
N LEU A 195 -5.71 10.94 2.05
CA LEU A 195 -6.95 10.34 2.55
C LEU A 195 -8.14 11.08 1.95
N LYS A 196 -9.19 10.35 1.59
CA LYS A 196 -10.49 10.88 1.18
C LYS A 196 -11.60 10.18 1.96
N ARG A 197 -12.55 10.96 2.44
CA ARG A 197 -13.83 10.45 2.96
C ARG A 197 -14.90 10.68 1.89
N ASP A 198 -15.73 9.69 1.66
CA ASP A 198 -16.82 9.70 0.69
C ASP A 198 -18.05 9.06 1.34
N GLU A 199 -19.20 9.07 0.66
CA GLU A 199 -20.43 8.47 1.19
C GLU A 199 -20.26 6.94 1.39
N GLY A 200 -20.26 6.52 2.65
CA GLY A 200 -20.07 5.12 3.04
C GLY A 200 -18.66 4.57 2.79
N ALA A 201 -17.64 5.42 2.60
CA ALA A 201 -16.28 4.95 2.33
C ALA A 201 -15.17 5.87 2.85
N VAL A 202 -14.03 5.27 3.17
CA VAL A 202 -12.75 5.97 3.39
C VAL A 202 -11.69 5.36 2.48
N PHE A 203 -10.97 6.22 1.76
CA PHE A 203 -9.90 5.84 0.86
C PHE A 203 -8.57 6.42 1.32
N VAL A 204 -7.49 5.67 1.13
CA VAL A 204 -6.12 6.15 1.30
C VAL A 204 -5.27 5.77 0.11
N ALA A 205 -4.40 6.66 -0.35
CA ALA A 205 -3.60 6.39 -1.53
C ALA A 205 -2.29 7.17 -1.56
N SER A 206 -1.32 6.62 -2.26
CA SER A 206 -0.03 7.29 -2.56
C SER A 206 -0.15 8.52 -3.46
N GLN A 207 -1.32 8.74 -4.07
CA GLN A 207 -1.71 9.98 -4.75
C GLN A 207 -3.24 10.09 -4.74
N PRO A 208 -3.82 11.29 -4.92
CA PRO A 208 -5.24 11.43 -5.27
C PRO A 208 -5.60 10.59 -6.50
N MET A 209 -6.75 9.91 -6.42
CA MET A 209 -7.25 9.05 -7.50
C MET A 209 -8.32 9.74 -8.35
N ASP A 210 -8.79 10.92 -7.94
CA ASP A 210 -9.74 11.76 -8.67
C ASP A 210 -9.59 13.23 -8.23
N GLY A 211 -10.43 14.12 -8.80
CA GLY A 211 -10.24 15.56 -8.72
C GLY A 211 -10.65 16.26 -7.40
N ALA A 212 -11.34 15.60 -6.46
CA ALA A 212 -11.86 16.29 -5.27
C ALA A 212 -11.89 15.41 -4.01
N GLY A 213 -11.68 16.05 -2.85
CA GLY A 213 -11.87 15.45 -1.53
C GLY A 213 -10.66 14.75 -0.93
N TRP A 214 -9.53 14.70 -1.63
CA TRP A 214 -8.28 14.14 -1.11
C TRP A 214 -7.50 15.19 -0.30
N SER A 215 -7.11 14.82 0.92
CA SER A 215 -6.28 15.64 1.79
C SER A 215 -5.00 14.88 2.15
N PRO A 216 -3.83 15.55 2.23
CA PRO A 216 -2.60 14.90 2.67
C PRO A 216 -2.74 14.43 4.12
N ILE A 217 -2.24 13.23 4.43
CA ILE A 217 -2.26 12.66 5.79
C ILE A 217 -1.29 13.42 6.71
N GLY A 218 -0.11 13.78 6.19
CA GLY A 218 0.96 14.44 6.93
C GLY A 218 2.08 13.47 7.32
N ASN A 219 3.33 13.95 7.27
CA ASN A 219 4.49 13.16 7.64
C ASN A 219 4.50 12.85 9.15
N GLY A 220 4.96 11.66 9.54
CA GLY A 220 5.03 11.24 10.94
C GLY A 220 3.71 10.77 11.52
N ARG A 221 2.71 10.50 10.68
CA ARG A 221 1.36 10.12 11.13
C ARG A 221 1.10 8.63 10.99
N LEU A 222 0.44 8.09 12.00
CA LEU A 222 -0.22 6.79 11.97
C LEU A 222 -1.74 7.04 11.95
N VAL A 223 -2.44 6.39 11.04
CA VAL A 223 -3.90 6.54 10.87
C VAL A 223 -4.57 5.19 10.96
N ARG A 224 -5.54 5.06 11.86
CA ARG A 224 -6.42 3.87 11.94
C ARG A 224 -7.76 4.19 11.28
N ILE A 225 -8.20 3.30 10.40
CA ILE A 225 -9.48 3.39 9.69
C ILE A 225 -10.25 2.11 9.99
N GLY A 226 -11.22 2.20 10.89
CA GLY A 226 -12.06 1.06 11.26
C GLY A 226 -13.12 0.74 10.21
N LEU A 227 -13.64 -0.49 10.22
CA LEU A 227 -14.80 -0.88 9.41
C LEU A 227 -16.06 -0.04 9.70
N ASP A 228 -16.12 0.65 10.84
CA ASP A 228 -17.16 1.65 11.17
C ASP A 228 -16.90 3.04 10.56
N LEU A 229 -15.93 3.13 9.65
CA LEU A 229 -15.44 4.33 8.96
C LEU A 229 -14.88 5.41 9.89
N LYS A 230 -14.67 5.13 11.19
CA LYS A 230 -13.97 6.05 12.07
C LYS A 230 -12.50 6.10 11.68
N VAL A 231 -11.99 7.33 11.61
CA VAL A 231 -10.60 7.61 11.30
C VAL A 231 -9.95 8.28 12.49
N VAL A 232 -8.93 7.65 13.05
CA VAL A 232 -8.14 8.18 14.17
C VAL A 232 -6.74 8.51 13.67
N PHE A 233 -6.26 9.72 13.97
CA PHE A 233 -4.92 10.18 13.61
C PHE A 233 -4.07 10.29 14.86
N GLU A 234 -2.85 9.77 14.78
CA GLU A 234 -1.88 9.83 15.86
C GLU A 234 -0.50 10.21 15.33
N ASP A 235 0.33 10.78 16.20
CA ASP A 235 1.75 10.97 15.93
C ASP A 235 2.47 9.64 16.18
N VAL A 236 3.26 9.17 15.21
CA VAL A 236 3.90 7.84 15.31
C VAL A 236 5.04 7.78 16.33
N LEU A 237 5.54 8.95 16.77
CA LEU A 237 6.64 9.09 17.73
C LEU A 237 6.18 9.61 19.11
N SER A 238 4.87 9.75 19.34
CA SER A 238 4.33 10.13 20.66
C SER A 238 4.48 9.03 21.69
#